data_AF-A0A1F2TT67-F1
#
_entry.id   AF-A0A1F2TT67-F1
#
_cell.length_a   1.000
_cell.length_b   1.000
_cell.length_c   1.000
_cell.angle_alpha   90.00
_cell.angle_beta   90.00
_cell.angle_gamma   90.00
#
_symmetry.space_group_name_H-M   'P 1'
#
loop_
_entity.id
_entity.type
_entity.pdbx_description
1 polymer ?
#
loop_
_entity_poly.entity_id
_entity_poly.type
_entity_poly.pdbx_seq_one_letter_code
_entity_poly.pdbx_strand_id
1 'polypeptide(L)' 'MMLSEWMARLDLDASAVQCWSSLQQNYGVNCCTIMSMMSETLMPSACEVDVAGTVAMYALQLASGVASALVDI' A
#
# COMPACT_ATOMS: atom_id res chain seq x y z
N MET A 1 13.46 0.06 1.08
CA MET A 1 12.78 -0.94 1.94
C MET A 1 12.47 -2.12 1.03
N MET A 2 12.52 -3.36 1.52
CA MET A 2 12.34 -4.54 0.65
C MET A 2 11.09 -4.47 -0.23
N LEU A 3 9.96 -3.97 0.30
CA LEU A 3 8.71 -3.83 -0.47
C LEU A 3 8.82 -2.77 -1.57
N SER A 4 9.38 -1.58 -1.28
CA SER A 4 9.54 -0.52 -2.27
C SER A 4 10.54 -0.88 -3.36
N GLU A 5 11.62 -1.59 -3.01
CA GLU A 5 12.60 -2.10 -3.98
C GLU A 5 12.01 -3.21 -4.87
N TRP A 6 11.18 -4.07 -4.29
CA TRP A 6 10.47 -5.11 -5.04
C TRP A 6 9.47 -4.51 -6.02
N MET A 7 8.71 -3.50 -5.61
CA MET A 7 7.78 -2.78 -6.48
C MET A 7 8.51 -2.04 -7.60
N ALA A 8 9.60 -1.33 -7.29
CA ALA A 8 10.40 -0.65 -8.31
C ALA A 8 11.01 -1.64 -9.32
N ARG A 9 11.44 -2.82 -8.87
CA ARG A 9 11.97 -3.87 -9.77
C ARG A 9 10.92 -4.47 -10.70
N LEU A 10 9.66 -4.45 -10.32
CA LEU A 10 8.55 -5.01 -11.09
C LEU A 10 7.71 -3.93 -11.80
N ASP A 11 8.12 -2.68 -11.70
CA ASP A 11 7.40 -1.52 -12.26
C ASP A 11 5.94 -1.47 -11.78
N LEU A 12 5.75 -1.59 -10.46
CA LEU A 12 4.42 -1.58 -9.82
C LEU A 12 4.11 -0.21 -9.22
N ASP A 13 2.95 0.34 -9.58
CA ASP A 13 2.47 1.63 -9.06
C ASP A 13 1.75 1.53 -7.70
N ALA A 14 1.15 0.38 -7.39
CA ALA A 14 0.29 0.19 -6.22
C ALA A 14 0.31 -1.26 -5.73
N SER A 15 -0.04 -1.51 -4.46
CA SER A 15 -0.04 -2.86 -3.88
C SER A 15 -1.24 -3.16 -2.99
N ALA A 16 -1.84 -4.33 -3.13
CA ALA A 16 -2.81 -4.86 -2.18
C ALA A 16 -2.15 -6.02 -1.42
N VAL A 17 -1.89 -5.86 -0.13
CA VAL A 17 -1.08 -6.84 0.63
C VAL A 17 -1.90 -7.51 1.73
N GLN A 18 -1.57 -8.79 1.97
CA GLN A 18 -2.08 -9.54 3.11
C GLN A 18 -1.31 -9.07 4.36
N CYS A 19 -1.87 -8.07 5.03
CA CYS A 19 -1.28 -7.39 6.18
C CYS A 19 -1.30 -8.23 7.47
N TRP A 20 -2.49 -8.53 8.00
CA TRP A 20 -2.69 -9.24 9.25
C TRP A 20 -3.21 -10.67 9.02
N SER A 21 -2.62 -11.72 9.59
CA SER A 21 -1.49 -11.72 10.52
C SER A 21 -0.15 -11.99 9.85
N SER A 22 -0.08 -12.09 8.51
CA SER A 22 1.13 -12.55 7.82
C SER A 22 2.35 -11.67 8.08
N LEU A 23 2.27 -10.34 7.92
CA LEU A 23 3.46 -9.49 8.17
C LEU A 23 3.89 -9.52 9.63
N GLN A 24 2.94 -9.53 10.56
CA GLN A 24 3.25 -9.56 11.98
C GLN A 24 3.87 -10.89 12.40
N GLN A 25 3.33 -12.02 11.91
CA GLN A 25 3.82 -13.35 12.28
C GLN A 25 5.17 -13.67 11.63
N ASN A 26 5.39 -13.25 10.39
CA ASN A 26 6.60 -13.57 9.66
C ASN A 26 7.74 -12.57 9.91
N TYR A 27 7.42 -11.30 10.17
CA TYR A 27 8.43 -10.23 10.22
C TYR A 27 8.33 -9.34 11.46
N GLY A 28 7.34 -9.53 12.34
CA GLY A 28 7.20 -8.77 13.59
C GLY A 28 6.90 -7.28 13.43
N VAL A 29 6.50 -6.84 12.24
CA VAL A 29 6.27 -5.43 11.91
C VAL A 29 4.79 -5.13 11.67
N ASN A 30 4.38 -3.90 11.96
CA ASN A 30 3.04 -3.42 11.64
C ASN A 30 2.99 -2.94 10.18
N CYS A 31 2.08 -3.52 9.39
CA CYS A 31 1.80 -3.12 8.01
C CYS A 31 1.47 -1.62 7.89
N CYS A 32 0.76 -1.03 8.86
CA CYS A 32 0.32 0.35 8.79
C CYS A 32 1.50 1.33 8.74
N THR A 33 2.59 1.03 9.44
CA THR A 33 3.82 1.86 9.42
C THR A 33 4.45 1.86 8.04
N ILE A 34 4.52 0.68 7.41
CA ILE A 34 5.07 0.52 6.06
C ILE A 34 4.22 1.28 5.05
N MET A 35 2.90 1.09 5.11
CA MET A 35 1.95 1.73 4.21
C MET A 35 1.95 3.25 4.35
N SER A 36 2.13 3.77 5.58
CA SER A 36 2.31 5.20 5.81
C SER A 36 3.53 5.75 5.07
N MET A 37 4.67 5.05 5.13
CA MET A 37 5.89 5.47 4.41
C MET A 37 5.74 5.37 2.89
N MET A 38 4.99 4.38 2.38
CA MET A 38 4.72 4.25 0.94
C MET A 38 3.82 5.37 0.41
N SER A 39 2.85 5.80 1.23
CA SER A 39 1.94 6.90 0.94
C SER A 39 2.68 8.23 0.70
N GLU A 40 3.75 8.49 1.46
CA GLU A 40 4.61 9.67 1.25
C GLU A 40 5.28 9.69 -0.13
N THR A 41 5.48 8.52 -0.74
CA THR A 41 6.07 8.36 -2.07
C THR A 41 5.03 8.14 -3.17
N LEU A 42 3.75 8.44 -2.91
CA LEU A 42 2.66 8.26 -3.86
C LEU A 42 2.55 6.81 -4.39
N MET A 43 2.82 5.84 -3.52
CA MET A 43 2.59 4.42 -3.79
C MET A 43 1.43 3.94 -2.91
N PRO A 44 0.19 3.97 -3.43
CA PRO A 44 -0.97 3.57 -2.65
C PRO A 44 -0.89 2.07 -2.35
N SER A 45 -1.14 1.73 -1.10
CA SER A 45 -1.19 0.36 -0.64
C SER A 45 -2.49 0.13 0.13
N ALA A 46 -3.19 -0.97 -0.16
CA ALA A 46 -4.35 -1.39 0.63
C ALA A 46 -4.02 -2.63 1.47
N CYS A 47 -4.71 -2.73 2.61
CA CYS A 47 -4.71 -3.89 3.48
C CYS A 47 -5.65 -4.99 2.95
N GLU A 48 -5.62 -6.16 3.59
CA GLU A 48 -6.51 -7.32 3.36
C GLU A 48 -6.61 -7.83 1.91
N VAL A 49 -5.63 -7.51 1.07
CA VAL A 49 -5.69 -7.81 -0.37
C VAL A 49 -6.90 -7.12 -1.05
N ASP A 50 -7.30 -5.95 -0.56
CA ASP A 50 -8.35 -5.15 -1.18
C ASP A 50 -7.85 -4.49 -2.48
N VAL A 51 -7.96 -5.25 -3.57
CA VAL A 51 -7.59 -4.81 -4.92
C VAL A 51 -8.50 -3.68 -5.39
N ALA A 52 -9.80 -3.73 -5.07
CA ALA A 52 -10.75 -2.71 -5.49
C ALA A 52 -10.44 -1.36 -4.82
N GLY A 53 -10.19 -1.38 -3.51
CA GLY A 53 -9.73 -0.21 -2.77
C GLY A 53 -8.41 0.33 -3.31
N THR A 54 -7.45 -0.54 -3.62
CA THR A 54 -6.14 -0.13 -4.20
C THR A 54 -6.32 0.62 -5.52
N VAL A 55 -7.17 0.11 -6.42
CA VAL A 55 -7.45 0.76 -7.71
C VAL A 55 -8.13 2.11 -7.51
N ALA A 56 -9.08 2.21 -6.57
CA ALA A 56 -9.75 3.46 -6.25
C ALA A 56 -8.77 4.50 -5.68
N MET A 57 -7.88 4.11 -4.77
CA MET A 57 -6.81 4.98 -4.25
C MET A 57 -5.92 5.47 -5.39
N TYR A 58 -5.44 4.58 -6.24
CA TYR A 58 -4.57 4.96 -7.35
C TYR A 58 -5.26 5.94 -8.31
N ALA A 59 -6.53 5.71 -8.65
CA ALA A 59 -7.30 6.64 -9.49
C ALA A 59 -7.45 8.03 -8.84
N LEU A 60 -7.75 8.09 -7.54
CA LEU A 60 -7.86 9.35 -6.80
C LEU A 60 -6.52 10.08 -6.69
N GLN A 61 -5.43 9.34 -6.47
CA GLN A 61 -4.08 9.89 -6.44
C GLN A 61 -3.70 10.49 -7.80
N LEU A 62 -3.98 9.81 -8.91
CA LEU A 62 -3.76 10.34 -10.25
C LEU A 62 -4.57 11.60 -10.52
N ALA A 63 -5.81 11.66 -10.01
CA ALA A 63 -6.68 12.82 -10.20
C ALA A 63 -6.29 14.03 -9.33
N SER A 64 -5.82 13.79 -8.11
CA SER A 64 -5.55 14.83 -7.11
C SER A 64 -4.08 15.25 -7.02
N GLY A 65 -3.15 14.41 -7.49
CA GLY A 65 -1.71 14.62 -7.35
C GLY A 65 -1.18 14.47 -5.91
N VAL A 66 -2.03 14.04 -4.96
CA VAL A 66 -1.67 13.82 -3.55
C VAL A 66 -2.08 12.42 -3.11
N ALA A 67 -1.48 11.94 -2.03
CA ALA A 67 -1.79 10.63 -1.48
C ALA A 67 -3.28 10.53 -1.07
N SER A 68 -3.91 9.42 -1.41
CA SER A 68 -5.28 9.07 -0.99
C SER A 68 -5.25 7.96 0.06
N ALA A 69 -6.15 8.00 1.03
CA ALA A 69 -6.28 6.96 2.06
C ALA A 69 -7.62 6.24 1.94
N LEU A 70 -7.62 4.92 2.17
CA LEU A 70 -8.83 4.17 2.47
C LEU A 70 -9.15 4.30 3.95
N VAL A 71 -10.43 4.46 4.27
CA VAL A 71 -10.96 4.43 5.63
C VAL A 71 -11.97 3.30 5.67
N ASP A 72 -11.72 2.32 6.51
CA ASP A 72 -12.67 1.26 6.83
C ASP A 72 -13.78 1.86 7.72
N ILE A 73 -15.05 1.57 7.41
CA ILE A 73 -16.23 2.12 8.13
C ILE A 73 -16.90 1.08 9.03
#